data_AF-A0A9X2AYS8-F1
#
_entry.id   AF-A0A9X2AYS8-F1
#
_cell.length_a   1.000
_cell.length_b   1.000
_cell.length_c   1.000
_cell.angle_alpha   90.00
_cell.angle_beta   90.00
_cell.angle_gamma   90.00
#
_symmetry.space_group_name_H-M   'P 1'
#
loop_
_entity.id
_entity.type
_entity.pdbx_description
1 polymer ?
#
loop_
_entity_poly.entity_id
_entity_poly.type
_entity_poly.pdbx_seq_one_letter_code
_entity_poly.pdbx_strand_id
1 'polypeptide(L)'
;MYDLQKEYDQFGPWLVEIKSAQDIPPQFEDQSGLLDDALFAFKTPVHQERRNLKPGMLLYSQIVIIQNEFIIHLSMKGEKIHANKMWFKDVLLLTHGGDLLDNYIGLQSNQGEMIIRYNLVSQDIASRAIQVLRHHIATREKAPFTAETANDALKNSDLYSYFSGTEHCIDPIVILAGQKEMKLTEKKRSGLLDLQYSFTEYHLLDSMVMCDGVDLIIANRGKSIIDVKDANYKFGHTFIRLNAIQDVRIEPNLNFPELNNVVFKIDLCEFTLAVDKHFTLTPISTVLDSIQQVEDA
;
A
#
# COMPACT_ATOMS: atom_id res chain seq x y z
N MET A 1 -27.73 9.85 -21.59
CA MET A 1 -26.71 9.80 -22.65
C MET A 1 -25.44 10.40 -22.09
N TYR A 2 -24.30 9.74 -22.28
CA TYR A 2 -23.00 10.23 -21.84
C TYR A 2 -22.63 11.53 -22.55
N ASP A 3 -22.14 12.53 -21.82
CA ASP A 3 -21.78 13.83 -22.39
C ASP A 3 -20.26 14.03 -22.34
N LEU A 4 -19.61 13.80 -23.49
CA LEU A 4 -18.16 13.93 -23.65
C LEU A 4 -17.66 15.37 -23.48
N GLN A 5 -18.49 16.37 -23.78
CA GLN A 5 -18.12 17.77 -23.60
C GLN A 5 -18.11 18.11 -22.11
N LYS A 6 -19.15 17.70 -21.39
CA LYS A 6 -19.20 17.83 -19.93
C LYS A 6 -18.06 17.08 -19.26
N GLU A 7 -17.72 15.87 -19.73
CA GLU A 7 -16.57 15.13 -19.20
C GLU A 7 -15.25 15.88 -19.42
N TYR A 8 -15.03 16.44 -20.61
CA TYR A 8 -13.83 17.22 -20.90
C TYR A 8 -13.74 18.49 -20.03
N ASP A 9 -14.85 19.17 -19.82
CA ASP A 9 -14.91 20.38 -19.00
C ASP A 9 -14.65 20.09 -17.51
N GLN A 10 -15.06 18.90 -17.05
CA GLN A 10 -14.84 18.39 -15.69
C GLN A 10 -13.59 17.52 -15.57
N PHE A 11 -12.77 17.41 -16.62
CA PHE A 11 -11.62 16.53 -16.59
C PHE A 11 -10.49 17.09 -15.73
N GLY A 12 -9.89 16.21 -14.93
CA GLY A 12 -8.62 16.47 -14.30
C GLY A 12 -7.91 15.20 -13.86
N PRO A 13 -6.76 15.34 -13.19
CA PRO A 13 -5.87 14.22 -12.88
C PRO A 13 -6.35 13.38 -11.68
N TRP A 14 -7.66 13.34 -11.43
CA TRP A 14 -8.27 12.69 -10.28
C TRP A 14 -9.07 11.43 -10.63
N LEU A 15 -9.13 10.49 -9.69
CA LEU A 15 -10.05 9.37 -9.75
C LEU A 15 -11.50 9.88 -9.65
N VAL A 16 -12.44 9.17 -10.28
CA VAL A 16 -13.87 9.50 -10.18
C VAL A 16 -14.66 8.25 -9.85
N GLU A 17 -15.43 8.29 -8.77
CA GLU A 17 -16.35 7.21 -8.37
C GLU A 17 -17.43 7.01 -9.44
N ILE A 18 -17.72 5.76 -9.78
CA ILE A 18 -18.80 5.37 -10.69
C ILE A 18 -19.99 4.97 -9.82
N LYS A 19 -21.04 5.79 -9.80
CA LYS A 19 -22.23 5.58 -8.96
C LYS A 19 -23.43 5.08 -9.74
N SER A 20 -23.39 5.21 -11.06
CA SER A 20 -24.50 4.92 -11.95
C SER A 20 -24.00 4.54 -13.34
N ALA A 21 -24.89 3.94 -14.14
CA ALA A 21 -24.59 3.59 -15.52
C ALA A 21 -24.13 4.79 -16.38
N GLN A 22 -24.59 6.00 -16.04
CA GLN A 22 -24.21 7.23 -16.75
C GLN A 22 -22.77 7.68 -16.46
N ASP A 23 -22.13 7.17 -15.40
CA ASP A 23 -20.75 7.52 -15.05
C ASP A 23 -19.72 6.64 -15.79
N ILE A 24 -20.18 5.50 -16.32
CA ILE A 24 -19.38 4.53 -17.07
C ILE A 24 -18.88 5.16 -18.37
N PRO A 25 -17.56 5.21 -18.62
CA PRO A 25 -17.03 5.61 -19.91
C PRO A 25 -17.58 4.74 -21.05
N PRO A 26 -17.98 5.32 -22.20
CA PRO A 26 -18.70 4.60 -23.26
C PRO A 26 -18.02 3.32 -23.76
N GLN A 27 -16.69 3.32 -23.80
CA GLN A 27 -15.90 2.15 -24.20
C GLN A 27 -16.03 0.95 -23.25
N PHE A 28 -16.61 1.12 -22.06
CA PHE A 28 -16.88 0.05 -21.09
C PHE A 28 -18.39 -0.18 -20.89
N GLU A 29 -19.27 0.38 -21.72
CA GLU A 29 -20.72 0.25 -21.57
C GLU A 29 -21.19 -1.22 -21.63
N ASP A 30 -20.56 -2.03 -22.47
CA ASP A 30 -20.79 -3.49 -22.57
C ASP A 30 -20.43 -4.25 -21.28
N GLN A 31 -19.66 -3.62 -20.38
CA GLN A 31 -19.26 -4.19 -19.08
C GLN A 31 -20.11 -3.66 -17.92
N SER A 32 -21.19 -2.93 -18.19
CA SER A 32 -22.08 -2.35 -17.18
C SER A 32 -22.63 -3.37 -16.19
N GLY A 33 -22.90 -4.60 -16.61
CA GLY A 33 -23.35 -5.67 -15.70
C GLY A 33 -22.33 -6.04 -14.62
N LEU A 34 -21.05 -5.69 -14.76
CA LEU A 34 -20.05 -5.86 -13.70
C LEU A 34 -20.18 -4.82 -12.59
N LEU A 35 -21.01 -3.78 -12.74
CA LEU A 35 -21.20 -2.73 -11.75
C LEU A 35 -22.45 -2.93 -10.89
N ASP A 36 -23.38 -3.78 -11.31
CA ASP A 36 -24.65 -3.98 -10.61
C ASP A 36 -24.45 -4.46 -9.16
N ASP A 37 -23.47 -5.34 -8.95
CA ASP A 37 -23.12 -5.89 -7.62
C ASP A 37 -21.83 -5.30 -7.03
N ALA A 38 -21.28 -4.24 -7.64
CA ALA A 38 -20.01 -3.67 -7.19
C ALA A 38 -20.15 -3.00 -5.82
N LEU A 39 -19.25 -3.35 -4.90
CA LEU A 39 -19.14 -2.69 -3.60
C LEU A 39 -18.61 -1.27 -3.74
N PHE A 40 -17.68 -1.09 -4.68
CA PHE A 40 -17.10 0.19 -5.02
C PHE A 40 -16.50 0.15 -6.42
N ALA A 41 -16.65 1.23 -7.18
CA ALA A 41 -16.04 1.34 -8.49
C ALA A 41 -15.60 2.77 -8.78
N PHE A 42 -14.51 2.92 -9.50
CA PHE A 42 -14.00 4.22 -9.92
C PHE A 42 -13.25 4.12 -11.26
N LYS A 43 -13.22 5.23 -11.99
CA LYS A 43 -12.46 5.37 -13.23
C LYS A 43 -11.16 6.14 -13.00
N THR A 44 -10.11 5.72 -13.69
CA THR A 44 -8.78 6.32 -13.60
C THR A 44 -8.50 7.18 -14.83
N PRO A 45 -8.07 8.44 -14.66
CA PRO A 45 -7.82 9.34 -15.78
C PRO A 45 -6.60 8.89 -16.58
N VAL A 46 -6.53 9.28 -17.86
CA VAL A 46 -5.32 9.11 -18.66
C VAL A 46 -4.18 9.94 -18.09
N HIS A 47 -2.97 9.37 -18.10
CA HIS A 47 -1.76 10.08 -17.68
C HIS A 47 -1.24 10.97 -18.82
N GLN A 48 -2.00 12.03 -19.14
CA GLN A 48 -1.65 13.03 -20.14
C GLN A 48 -1.96 14.44 -19.65
N GLU A 49 -1.10 15.39 -20.00
CA GLU A 49 -1.35 16.79 -19.70
C GLU A 49 -2.59 17.31 -20.43
N ARG A 50 -3.41 18.11 -19.74
CA ARG A 50 -4.66 18.66 -20.28
C ARG A 50 -4.49 19.37 -21.62
N ARG A 51 -3.36 20.06 -21.85
CA ARG A 51 -3.07 20.77 -23.11
C ARG A 51 -2.96 19.85 -24.33
N ASN A 52 -2.73 18.55 -24.10
CA ASN A 52 -2.63 17.53 -25.15
C ASN A 52 -3.96 16.80 -25.37
N LEU A 53 -4.96 17.04 -24.50
CA LEU A 53 -6.28 16.43 -24.59
C LEU A 53 -7.21 17.30 -25.43
N LYS A 54 -8.13 16.65 -26.15
CA LYS A 54 -9.13 17.30 -26.99
C LYS A 54 -10.52 16.77 -26.65
N PRO A 55 -11.59 17.57 -26.82
CA PRO A 55 -12.95 17.06 -26.75
C PRO A 55 -13.13 15.83 -27.64
N GLY A 56 -13.80 14.81 -27.12
CA GLY A 56 -14.02 13.53 -27.81
C GLY A 56 -12.92 12.47 -27.61
N MET A 57 -11.81 12.78 -26.94
CA MET A 57 -10.83 11.77 -26.52
C MET A 57 -11.36 10.94 -25.33
N LEU A 58 -10.91 9.68 -25.22
CA LEU A 58 -11.16 8.86 -24.04
C LEU A 58 -10.33 9.38 -22.87
N LEU A 59 -10.96 10.10 -21.95
CA LEU A 59 -10.26 10.74 -20.83
C LEU A 59 -10.02 9.79 -19.65
N TYR A 60 -10.77 8.70 -19.59
CA TYR A 60 -10.62 7.64 -18.60
C TYR A 60 -10.39 6.31 -19.30
N SER A 61 -9.16 5.82 -19.29
CA SER A 61 -8.79 4.60 -20.02
C SER A 61 -8.89 3.32 -19.18
N GLN A 62 -9.27 3.45 -17.90
CA GLN A 62 -9.30 2.35 -16.95
C GLN A 62 -10.47 2.49 -15.98
N ILE A 63 -11.01 1.35 -15.55
CA ILE A 63 -11.99 1.24 -14.47
C ILE A 63 -11.48 0.20 -13.49
N VAL A 64 -11.64 0.49 -12.20
CA VAL A 64 -11.47 -0.47 -11.12
C VAL A 64 -12.83 -0.77 -10.52
N ILE A 65 -13.13 -2.06 -10.38
CA ILE A 65 -14.39 -2.57 -9.84
C ILE A 65 -14.05 -3.53 -8.69
N ILE A 66 -14.51 -3.18 -7.50
CA ILE A 66 -14.34 -3.98 -6.28
C ILE A 66 -15.65 -4.72 -6.04
N GLN A 67 -15.60 -6.05 -6.16
CA GLN A 67 -16.70 -6.98 -5.95
C GLN A 67 -16.58 -7.64 -4.58
N ASN A 68 -17.55 -8.46 -4.17
CA ASN A 68 -17.53 -9.10 -2.85
C ASN A 68 -16.33 -10.05 -2.62
N GLU A 69 -15.88 -10.75 -3.67
CA GLU A 69 -14.85 -11.80 -3.56
C GLU A 69 -13.58 -11.50 -4.37
N PHE A 70 -13.60 -10.47 -5.21
CA PHE A 70 -12.52 -10.16 -6.12
C PHE A 70 -12.51 -8.68 -6.53
N ILE A 71 -11.41 -8.25 -7.12
CA ILE A 71 -11.28 -6.97 -7.79
C ILE A 71 -11.04 -7.21 -9.29
N ILE A 72 -11.61 -6.35 -10.13
CA ILE A 72 -11.33 -6.30 -11.57
C ILE A 72 -10.77 -4.93 -11.93
N HIS A 73 -9.66 -4.93 -12.64
CA HIS A 73 -9.11 -3.77 -13.32
C HIS A 73 -9.32 -3.93 -14.83
N LEU A 74 -10.19 -3.10 -15.39
CA LEU A 74 -10.41 -2.98 -16.82
C LEU A 74 -9.52 -1.87 -17.37
N SER A 75 -8.78 -2.14 -18.44
CA SER A 75 -7.92 -1.16 -19.08
C SER A 75 -7.99 -1.26 -20.60
N MET A 76 -7.93 -0.12 -21.28
CA MET A 76 -7.81 -0.08 -22.75
C MET A 76 -6.35 -0.31 -23.17
N LYS A 77 -6.10 -1.26 -24.07
CA LYS A 77 -4.85 -1.34 -24.83
C LYS A 77 -5.17 -1.29 -26.32
N GLY A 78 -4.93 -0.14 -26.95
CA GLY A 78 -5.46 0.15 -28.27
C GLY A 78 -6.98 0.18 -28.23
N GLU A 79 -7.63 -0.63 -29.06
CA GLU A 79 -9.10 -0.73 -29.15
C GLU A 79 -9.68 -1.91 -28.34
N LYS A 80 -8.84 -2.65 -27.61
CA LYS A 80 -9.28 -3.82 -26.84
C LYS A 80 -9.31 -3.53 -25.34
N ILE A 81 -10.36 -4.00 -24.70
CA ILE A 81 -10.48 -4.04 -23.25
C ILE A 81 -9.69 -5.24 -22.73
N HIS A 82 -8.78 -4.99 -21.80
CA HIS A 82 -8.09 -6.00 -21.01
C HIS A 82 -8.66 -6.00 -19.60
N ALA A 83 -9.12 -7.17 -19.15
CA ALA A 83 -9.56 -7.39 -17.79
C ALA A 83 -8.47 -8.13 -17.00
N ASN A 84 -8.05 -7.54 -15.89
CA ASN A 84 -7.21 -8.20 -14.89
C ASN A 84 -8.05 -8.43 -13.64
N LYS A 85 -8.28 -9.70 -13.28
CA LYS A 85 -9.10 -10.10 -12.12
C LYS A 85 -8.20 -10.70 -11.06
N MET A 86 -8.39 -10.30 -9.81
CA MET A 86 -7.68 -10.85 -8.65
C MET A 86 -8.67 -11.21 -7.55
N TRP A 87 -8.63 -12.46 -7.09
CA TRP A 87 -9.47 -12.92 -5.98
C TRP A 87 -8.87 -12.51 -4.65
N PHE A 88 -9.71 -12.05 -3.73
CA PHE A 88 -9.28 -11.55 -2.43
C PHE A 88 -8.62 -12.61 -1.56
N LYS A 89 -9.10 -13.86 -1.63
CA LYS A 89 -8.47 -14.98 -0.94
C LYS A 89 -7.00 -15.20 -1.32
N ASP A 90 -6.62 -14.81 -2.53
CA ASP A 90 -5.27 -15.00 -3.09
C ASP A 90 -4.36 -13.78 -2.81
N VAL A 91 -4.91 -12.68 -2.27
CA VAL A 91 -4.13 -11.48 -1.93
C VAL A 91 -3.30 -11.74 -0.67
N LEU A 92 -1.99 -11.56 -0.82
CA LEU A 92 -1.00 -11.70 0.25
C LEU A 92 -0.70 -10.35 0.92
N LEU A 93 -0.61 -9.30 0.11
CA LEU A 93 -0.25 -7.95 0.56
C LEU A 93 -1.15 -6.92 -0.10
N LEU A 94 -1.61 -5.95 0.68
CA LEU A 94 -2.15 -4.68 0.19
C LEU A 94 -1.14 -3.58 0.52
N THR A 95 -0.77 -2.78 -0.47
CA THR A 95 0.14 -1.65 -0.32
C THR A 95 -0.53 -0.37 -0.75
N HIS A 96 -0.20 0.71 -0.07
CA HIS A 96 -0.58 2.05 -0.46
C HIS A 96 0.61 2.98 -0.22
N GLY A 97 1.06 3.66 -1.25
CA GLY A 97 2.22 4.53 -1.13
C GLY A 97 2.43 5.39 -2.35
N GLY A 98 3.53 6.12 -2.35
CA GLY A 98 3.90 7.00 -3.45
C GLY A 98 4.36 8.36 -2.95
N ASP A 99 4.23 9.37 -3.81
CA ASP A 99 4.52 10.78 -3.52
C ASP A 99 3.36 11.67 -3.99
N LEU A 100 3.54 12.99 -4.01
CA LEU A 100 2.48 13.93 -4.36
C LEU A 100 1.81 13.67 -5.74
N LEU A 101 2.55 13.10 -6.70
CA LEU A 101 2.09 12.96 -8.09
C LEU A 101 1.94 11.51 -8.55
N ASP A 102 2.58 10.56 -7.88
CA ASP A 102 2.59 9.16 -8.27
C ASP A 102 2.26 8.25 -7.07
N ASN A 103 1.01 8.33 -6.61
CA ASN A 103 0.47 7.42 -5.60
C ASN A 103 -0.03 6.14 -6.25
N TYR A 104 -0.10 5.08 -5.46
CA TYR A 104 -0.60 3.80 -5.91
C TYR A 104 -1.30 3.01 -4.81
N ILE A 105 -2.27 2.21 -5.22
CA ILE A 105 -2.81 1.07 -4.47
C ILE A 105 -2.26 -0.18 -5.14
N GLY A 106 -1.51 -1.00 -4.41
CA GLY A 106 -0.92 -2.25 -4.89
C GLY A 106 -1.55 -3.45 -4.21
N LEU A 107 -1.87 -4.48 -4.98
CA LEU A 107 -2.30 -5.78 -4.48
C LEU A 107 -1.33 -6.83 -5.01
N GLN A 108 -0.72 -7.60 -4.11
CA GLN A 108 0.17 -8.70 -4.46
C GLN A 108 -0.48 -10.03 -4.13
N SER A 109 -0.40 -10.97 -5.08
CA SER A 109 -0.91 -12.33 -4.95
C SER A 109 0.11 -13.33 -5.52
N ASN A 110 -0.14 -14.61 -5.31
CA ASN A 110 0.63 -15.68 -5.95
C ASN A 110 0.52 -15.68 -7.49
N GLN A 111 -0.52 -15.04 -8.05
CA GLN A 111 -0.76 -14.99 -9.50
C GLN A 111 -0.15 -13.75 -10.15
N GLY A 112 0.36 -12.80 -9.35
CA GLY A 112 0.93 -11.55 -9.82
C GLY A 112 0.48 -10.35 -9.02
N GLU A 113 0.73 -9.17 -9.60
CA GLU A 113 0.51 -7.87 -8.97
C GLU A 113 -0.53 -7.05 -9.75
N MET A 114 -1.35 -6.29 -9.02
CA MET A 114 -2.23 -5.27 -9.56
C MET A 114 -1.88 -3.92 -8.93
N ILE A 115 -1.46 -2.96 -9.76
CA ILE A 115 -1.11 -1.61 -9.32
C ILE A 115 -2.07 -0.61 -9.96
N ILE A 116 -2.74 0.18 -9.13
CA ILE A 116 -3.64 1.26 -9.53
C ILE A 116 -2.99 2.58 -9.14
N ARG A 117 -2.57 3.38 -10.12
CA ARG A 117 -1.89 4.66 -9.90
C ARG A 117 -2.86 5.83 -9.89
N TYR A 118 -2.59 6.84 -9.06
CA TYR A 118 -3.40 8.04 -8.95
C TYR A 118 -2.61 9.24 -8.37
N ASN A 119 -3.15 10.46 -8.53
CA ASN A 119 -2.58 11.67 -7.92
C ASN A 119 -3.18 11.92 -6.54
N LEU A 120 -2.41 12.54 -5.63
CA LEU A 120 -2.81 12.77 -4.23
C LEU A 120 -4.15 13.49 -4.08
N VAL A 121 -4.54 14.32 -5.06
CA VAL A 121 -5.86 14.97 -5.10
C VAL A 121 -7.05 14.00 -5.08
N SER A 122 -6.81 12.70 -5.30
CA SER A 122 -7.82 11.64 -5.25
C SER A 122 -7.77 10.81 -3.96
N GLN A 123 -7.06 11.30 -2.93
CA GLN A 123 -6.83 10.55 -1.70
C GLN A 123 -8.14 10.05 -1.09
N ASP A 124 -9.22 10.84 -1.10
CA ASP A 124 -10.50 10.42 -0.51
C ASP A 124 -11.09 9.17 -1.18
N ILE A 125 -11.02 9.10 -2.52
CA ILE A 125 -11.49 7.94 -3.30
C ILE A 125 -10.57 6.75 -3.08
N ALA A 126 -9.25 6.98 -3.04
CA ALA A 126 -8.27 5.93 -2.81
C ALA A 126 -8.38 5.34 -1.40
N SER A 127 -8.50 6.18 -0.36
CA SER A 127 -8.71 5.75 1.03
C SER A 127 -10.01 4.96 1.17
N ARG A 128 -11.09 5.35 0.47
CA ARG A 128 -12.34 4.56 0.45
C ARG A 128 -12.16 3.21 -0.25
N ALA A 129 -11.44 3.18 -1.37
CA ALA A 129 -11.11 1.92 -2.04
C ALA A 129 -10.28 0.99 -1.13
N ILE A 130 -9.25 1.52 -0.48
CA ILE A 130 -8.42 0.78 0.49
C ILE A 130 -9.27 0.24 1.64
N GLN A 131 -10.18 1.05 2.19
CA GLN A 131 -11.07 0.61 3.26
C GLN A 131 -11.95 -0.58 2.82
N VAL A 132 -12.55 -0.51 1.63
CA VAL A 132 -13.36 -1.62 1.08
C VAL A 132 -12.46 -2.84 0.85
N LEU A 133 -11.27 -2.67 0.27
CA LEU A 133 -10.33 -3.77 0.05
C LEU A 133 -9.94 -4.45 1.35
N ARG A 134 -9.54 -3.69 2.37
CA ARG A 134 -9.19 -4.23 3.69
C ARG A 134 -10.34 -4.98 4.34
N HIS A 135 -11.58 -4.51 4.14
CA HIS A 135 -12.76 -5.19 4.66
C HIS A 135 -13.02 -6.56 4.01
N HIS A 136 -12.73 -6.71 2.71
CA HIS A 136 -13.05 -7.91 1.94
C HIS A 136 -11.87 -8.86 1.66
N ILE A 137 -10.62 -8.39 1.80
CA ILE A 137 -9.42 -9.24 1.70
C ILE A 137 -9.26 -10.14 2.93
N ALA A 138 -9.59 -9.61 4.10
CA ALA A 138 -9.48 -10.33 5.35
C ALA A 138 -10.87 -10.66 5.91
N THR A 139 -11.14 -11.93 6.17
CA THR A 139 -12.24 -12.29 7.07
C THR A 139 -11.88 -11.73 8.45
N ARG A 140 -12.69 -10.79 8.94
CA ARG A 140 -12.38 -9.99 10.13
C ARG A 140 -12.65 -10.76 11.43
N GLU A 141 -11.91 -11.83 11.64
CA GLU A 141 -11.77 -12.43 12.96
C GLU A 141 -10.67 -11.68 13.70
N LYS A 142 -11.07 -10.90 14.71
CA LYS A 142 -10.13 -10.05 15.45
C LYS A 142 -9.32 -10.89 16.41
N ALA A 143 -7.99 -10.81 16.28
CA ALA A 143 -7.08 -11.30 17.28
C ALA A 143 -7.34 -10.60 18.64
N PRO A 144 -7.44 -11.33 19.75
CA PRO A 144 -7.52 -10.73 21.06
C PRO A 144 -6.18 -10.08 21.42
N PHE A 145 -6.13 -8.76 21.51
CA PHE A 145 -4.94 -8.03 21.96
C PHE A 145 -5.10 -7.50 23.39
N THR A 146 -4.01 -7.48 24.14
CA THR A 146 -3.92 -6.84 25.46
C THR A 146 -3.26 -5.47 25.34
N ALA A 147 -3.63 -4.54 26.24
CA ALA A 147 -3.03 -3.19 26.28
C ALA A 147 -1.52 -3.21 26.56
N GLU A 148 -0.98 -4.31 27.08
CA GLU A 148 0.43 -4.46 27.46
C GLU A 148 1.38 -4.48 26.25
N THR A 149 0.88 -4.85 25.06
CA THR A 149 1.65 -4.81 23.80
C THR A 149 1.73 -3.43 23.16
N ALA A 150 1.02 -2.42 23.69
CA ALA A 150 0.95 -1.10 23.08
C ALA A 150 2.16 -0.21 23.47
N ASN A 151 2.82 0.38 22.47
CA ASN A 151 3.83 1.40 22.67
C ASN A 151 3.27 2.82 22.44
N ASP A 152 2.57 3.33 23.45
CA ASP A 152 1.89 4.63 23.39
C ASP A 152 2.86 5.82 23.20
N ALA A 153 4.14 5.67 23.52
CA ALA A 153 5.15 6.73 23.34
C ALA A 153 5.31 7.14 21.87
N LEU A 154 4.95 6.26 20.93
CA LEU A 154 5.06 6.50 19.49
C LEU A 154 3.82 7.16 18.87
N LYS A 155 2.72 7.31 19.60
CA LYS A 155 1.48 7.96 19.11
C LYS A 155 1.69 9.42 18.74
N ASN A 156 2.68 10.10 19.33
CA ASN A 156 3.00 11.49 19.03
C ASN A 156 4.01 11.66 17.88
N SER A 157 4.32 10.59 17.14
CA SER A 157 5.23 10.69 15.99
C SER A 157 4.53 11.27 14.76
N ASP A 158 5.31 11.95 13.91
CA ASP A 158 4.82 12.48 12.62
C ASP A 158 4.32 11.34 11.71
N LEU A 159 4.98 10.18 11.75
CA LEU A 159 4.60 9.02 10.95
C LEU A 159 3.23 8.47 11.36
N TYR A 160 2.97 8.34 12.67
CA TYR A 160 1.65 7.92 13.14
C TYR A 160 0.56 8.95 12.82
N SER A 161 0.88 10.23 12.98
CA SER A 161 -0.03 11.33 12.67
C SER A 161 -0.40 11.35 11.17
N TYR A 162 0.59 11.16 10.30
CA TYR A 162 0.40 11.06 8.86
C TYR A 162 -0.43 9.83 8.49
N PHE A 163 -0.07 8.67 9.03
CA PHE A 163 -0.83 7.43 8.83
C PHE A 163 -2.30 7.62 9.25
N SER A 164 -2.55 8.13 10.45
CA SER A 164 -3.92 8.32 10.96
C SER A 164 -4.72 9.36 10.16
N GLY A 165 -4.05 10.34 9.56
CA GLY A 165 -4.69 11.35 8.71
C GLY A 165 -4.97 10.88 7.27
N THR A 166 -4.30 9.83 6.81
CA THR A 166 -4.43 9.30 5.43
C THR A 166 -5.25 8.02 5.38
N GLU A 167 -5.07 7.16 6.38
CA GLU A 167 -5.76 5.88 6.51
C GLU A 167 -6.94 5.98 7.44
N HIS A 168 -8.14 5.78 6.88
CA HIS A 168 -9.36 5.66 7.65
C HIS A 168 -9.44 4.24 8.23
N CYS A 169 -8.78 4.03 9.36
CA CYS A 169 -8.78 2.74 10.03
C CYS A 169 -10.17 2.42 10.57
N ILE A 170 -10.62 1.20 10.30
CA ILE A 170 -11.93 0.71 10.73
C ILE A 170 -11.91 0.38 12.22
N ASP A 171 -10.75 -0.06 12.72
CA ASP A 171 -10.56 -0.56 14.07
C ASP A 171 -9.46 0.20 14.82
N PRO A 172 -9.48 0.19 16.16
CA PRO A 172 -8.43 0.80 16.96
C PRO A 172 -7.06 0.20 16.65
N ILE A 173 -6.07 1.08 16.49
CA ILE A 173 -4.70 0.69 16.15
C ILE A 173 -3.87 0.57 17.43
N VAL A 174 -3.11 -0.52 17.51
CA VAL A 174 -2.07 -0.75 18.51
C VAL A 174 -0.71 -0.58 17.85
N ILE A 175 0.14 0.29 18.40
CA ILE A 175 1.52 0.42 17.94
C ILE A 175 2.35 -0.65 18.63
N LEU A 176 2.93 -1.56 17.86
CA LEU A 176 3.73 -2.68 18.38
C LEU A 176 5.21 -2.32 18.49
N ALA A 177 5.74 -1.67 17.47
CA ALA A 177 7.13 -1.27 17.40
C ALA A 177 7.31 -0.08 16.46
N GLY A 178 8.44 0.61 16.59
CA GLY A 178 8.82 1.65 15.65
C GLY A 178 10.24 2.11 15.89
N GLN A 179 10.80 2.75 14.88
CA GLN A 179 12.13 3.32 14.93
C GLN A 179 12.11 4.74 14.39
N LYS A 180 13.03 5.56 14.88
CA LYS A 180 13.28 6.89 14.33
C LYS A 180 14.33 6.81 13.23
N GLU A 181 14.39 7.87 12.45
CA GLU A 181 15.47 8.07 11.49
C GLU A 181 16.83 7.99 12.19
N MET A 182 17.77 7.29 11.56
CA MET A 182 19.14 7.16 12.06
C MET A 182 20.16 7.25 10.92
N LYS A 183 21.28 7.91 11.20
CA LYS A 183 22.41 7.97 10.28
C LYS A 183 23.16 6.63 10.30
N LEU A 184 23.49 6.14 9.11
CA LEU A 184 24.24 4.90 8.90
C LEU A 184 25.70 5.22 8.61
N THR A 185 26.60 4.37 9.10
CA THR A 185 28.00 4.41 8.66
C THR A 185 28.13 3.88 7.23
N GLU A 186 29.28 4.14 6.62
CA GLU A 186 29.52 3.76 5.24
C GLU A 186 29.31 2.25 5.02
N LYS A 187 28.63 1.94 3.90
CA LYS A 187 28.39 0.58 3.43
C LYS A 187 29.70 -0.23 3.43
N LYS A 188 29.68 -1.48 3.94
CA LYS A 188 30.85 -2.38 3.85
C LYS A 188 31.29 -2.50 2.38
N ARG A 189 32.51 -2.03 2.06
CA ARG A 189 33.07 -2.04 0.70
C ARG A 189 34.29 -2.97 0.65
N SER A 190 34.38 -3.76 -0.42
CA SER A 190 35.54 -4.59 -0.75
C SER A 190 36.14 -4.14 -2.08
N GLY A 191 37.15 -3.28 -2.09
CA GLY A 191 37.90 -2.97 -3.31
C GLY A 191 38.64 -1.63 -3.36
N LEU A 192 39.57 -1.53 -4.33
CA LEU A 192 40.48 -0.39 -4.60
C LEU A 192 39.82 0.89 -5.17
N LEU A 193 38.50 0.92 -5.35
CA LEU A 193 37.75 2.08 -5.92
C LEU A 193 37.37 3.15 -4.85
N ASP A 194 37.96 3.07 -3.66
CA ASP A 194 37.49 3.74 -2.44
C ASP A 194 37.76 5.25 -2.39
N LEU A 195 38.73 5.76 -3.16
CA LEU A 195 39.17 7.15 -3.08
C LEU A 195 38.20 8.17 -3.71
N GLN A 196 37.21 7.75 -4.50
CA GLN A 196 36.31 8.67 -5.20
C GLN A 196 34.92 8.81 -4.53
N TYR A 197 34.59 8.02 -3.50
CA TYR A 197 33.22 7.90 -2.98
C TYR A 197 33.08 8.14 -1.46
N SER A 198 33.98 8.91 -0.86
CA SER A 198 34.02 9.23 0.59
C SER A 198 33.03 10.33 1.04
N PHE A 199 32.04 10.68 0.21
CA PHE A 199 31.10 11.79 0.46
C PHE A 199 29.63 11.38 0.35
N THR A 200 29.33 10.10 0.50
CA THR A 200 27.95 9.60 0.47
C THR A 200 27.52 9.20 1.87
N GLU A 201 26.55 9.92 2.42
CA GLU A 201 25.95 9.63 3.72
C GLU A 201 24.60 8.94 3.50
N TYR A 202 24.31 7.89 4.28
CA TYR A 202 23.07 7.14 4.19
C TYR A 202 22.27 7.25 5.48
N HIS A 203 20.96 7.39 5.36
CA HIS A 203 20.03 7.41 6.49
C HIS A 203 19.05 6.23 6.38
N LEU A 204 18.82 5.54 7.49
CA LEU A 204 17.66 4.68 7.67
C LEU A 204 16.50 5.58 8.09
N LEU A 205 15.37 5.47 7.40
CA LEU A 205 14.18 6.26 7.65
C LEU A 205 13.30 5.66 8.77
N ASP A 206 12.44 6.50 9.33
CA ASP A 206 11.46 6.09 10.31
C ASP A 206 10.49 5.04 9.73
N SER A 207 10.15 4.08 10.58
CA SER A 207 9.16 3.06 10.27
C SER A 207 8.41 2.69 11.54
N MET A 208 7.16 2.23 11.36
CA MET A 208 6.28 1.85 12.45
C MET A 208 5.54 0.58 12.08
N VAL A 209 5.52 -0.36 13.02
CA VAL A 209 4.75 -1.60 12.94
C VAL A 209 3.58 -1.48 13.91
N MET A 210 2.39 -1.63 13.38
CA MET A 210 1.12 -1.48 14.07
C MET A 210 0.24 -2.70 13.78
N CYS A 211 -0.87 -2.81 14.51
CA CYS A 211 -1.86 -3.85 14.32
C CYS A 211 -3.25 -3.30 14.63
N ASP A 212 -4.26 -3.69 13.87
CA ASP A 212 -5.67 -3.35 14.16
C ASP A 212 -6.53 -4.56 14.57
N GLY A 213 -5.85 -5.67 14.88
CA GLY A 213 -6.44 -6.96 15.22
C GLY A 213 -6.72 -7.87 14.02
N VAL A 214 -6.60 -7.37 12.80
CA VAL A 214 -6.76 -8.18 11.57
C VAL A 214 -5.50 -8.10 10.71
N ASP A 215 -4.99 -6.89 10.50
CA ASP A 215 -3.79 -6.64 9.72
C ASP A 215 -2.62 -6.28 10.64
N LEU A 216 -1.44 -6.83 10.33
CA LEU A 216 -0.17 -6.18 10.65
C LEU A 216 0.03 -5.04 9.64
N ILE A 217 0.23 -3.83 10.17
CA ILE A 217 0.33 -2.60 9.39
C ILE A 217 1.74 -2.05 9.52
N ILE A 218 2.41 -1.85 8.40
CA ILE A 218 3.77 -1.29 8.36
C ILE A 218 3.71 0.05 7.65
N ALA A 219 3.91 1.12 8.42
CA ALA A 219 4.00 2.48 7.90
C ALA A 219 5.47 2.91 7.79
N ASN A 220 5.85 3.55 6.69
CA ASN A 220 7.20 4.05 6.42
C ASN A 220 7.17 5.22 5.40
N ARG A 221 8.35 5.72 5.06
CA ARG A 221 8.54 6.82 4.09
C ARG A 221 8.73 6.33 2.64
N GLY A 222 8.13 5.22 2.25
CA GLY A 222 8.21 4.59 0.92
C GLY A 222 9.57 3.95 0.55
N LYS A 223 10.65 4.31 1.25
CA LYS A 223 11.97 3.65 1.22
C LYS A 223 12.43 3.45 2.66
N SER A 224 13.18 2.38 2.90
CA SER A 224 13.80 2.18 4.22
C SER A 224 15.13 2.93 4.36
N ILE A 225 15.91 3.06 3.27
CA ILE A 225 17.24 3.68 3.29
C ILE A 225 17.35 4.68 2.13
N ILE A 226 17.92 5.87 2.38
CA ILE A 226 18.18 6.90 1.37
C ILE A 226 19.61 7.44 1.45
N ASP A 227 20.12 7.95 0.33
CA ASP A 227 21.27 8.86 0.32
C ASP A 227 20.78 10.24 0.81
N VAL A 228 21.53 10.92 1.68
CA VAL A 228 21.19 12.25 2.22
C VAL A 228 20.97 13.29 1.11
N LYS A 229 21.58 13.09 -0.06
CA LYS A 229 21.40 13.99 -1.22
C LYS A 229 20.03 13.83 -1.90
N ASP A 230 19.33 12.73 -1.64
CA ASP A 230 18.01 12.47 -2.20
C ASP A 230 16.93 13.06 -1.29
N ALA A 231 16.13 13.99 -1.83
CA ALA A 231 14.92 14.42 -1.16
C ALA A 231 13.89 13.26 -1.16
N ASN A 232 13.30 12.96 0.00
CA ASN A 232 12.25 11.94 0.11
C ASN A 232 10.91 12.54 0.56
N TYR A 233 9.96 12.57 -0.36
CA TYR A 233 8.57 12.96 -0.10
C TYR A 233 7.61 11.77 -0.13
N LYS A 234 8.16 10.55 -0.07
CA LYS A 234 7.37 9.34 -0.20
C LYS A 234 6.78 8.88 1.12
N PHE A 235 5.69 8.14 1.02
CA PHE A 235 5.16 7.33 2.10
C PHE A 235 4.85 5.92 1.58
N GLY A 236 4.69 4.99 2.51
CA GLY A 236 4.33 3.62 2.21
C GLY A 236 3.66 2.96 3.40
N HIS A 237 2.48 2.41 3.17
CA HIS A 237 1.71 1.61 4.10
C HIS A 237 1.56 0.23 3.49
N THR A 238 1.90 -0.80 4.26
CA THR A 238 1.71 -2.20 3.88
C THR A 238 0.79 -2.86 4.90
N PHE A 239 -0.25 -3.53 4.41
CA PHE A 239 -1.21 -4.27 5.21
C PHE A 239 -1.02 -5.75 4.91
N ILE A 240 -0.75 -6.52 5.97
CA ILE A 240 -0.48 -7.96 5.92
C ILE A 240 -1.46 -8.64 6.85
N ARG A 241 -2.25 -9.59 6.36
CA ARG A 241 -3.17 -10.34 7.23
C ARG A 241 -2.38 -11.11 8.28
N LEU A 242 -2.76 -10.98 9.55
CA LEU A 242 -2.00 -11.60 10.64
C LEU A 242 -1.96 -13.13 10.50
N ASN A 243 -3.08 -13.76 10.17
CA ASN A 243 -3.18 -15.21 9.95
C ASN A 243 -2.45 -15.71 8.68
N ALA A 244 -2.03 -14.81 7.79
CA ALA A 244 -1.23 -15.17 6.62
C ALA A 244 0.27 -15.17 6.91
N ILE A 245 0.71 -14.62 8.05
CA ILE A 245 2.12 -14.57 8.46
C ILE A 245 2.51 -15.94 9.04
N GLN A 246 3.37 -16.66 8.32
CA GLN A 246 3.81 -18.00 8.70
C GLN A 246 5.04 -18.00 9.62
N ASP A 247 5.90 -16.98 9.46
CA ASP A 247 7.16 -16.86 10.21
C ASP A 247 7.60 -15.39 10.22
N VAL A 248 8.26 -14.98 11.30
CA VAL A 248 8.91 -13.67 11.42
C VAL A 248 10.30 -13.86 12.02
N ARG A 249 11.31 -13.40 11.29
CA ARG A 249 12.71 -13.55 11.71
C ARG A 249 13.50 -12.26 11.51
N ILE A 250 14.61 -12.16 12.25
CA ILE A 250 15.60 -11.09 12.09
C ILE A 250 16.86 -11.67 11.47
N GLU A 251 17.33 -11.02 10.41
CA GLU A 251 18.60 -11.33 9.76
C GLU A 251 19.51 -10.09 9.72
N PRO A 252 20.83 -10.22 9.89
CA PRO A 252 21.74 -9.08 9.75
C PRO A 252 21.67 -8.48 8.34
N ASN A 253 21.67 -7.15 8.22
CA ASN A 253 21.71 -6.51 6.92
C ASN A 253 23.12 -6.63 6.30
N LEU A 254 23.19 -7.10 5.05
CA LEU A 254 24.46 -7.36 4.37
C LEU A 254 25.26 -6.09 4.06
N ASN A 255 24.59 -4.95 3.92
CA ASN A 255 25.20 -3.70 3.48
C ASN A 255 25.59 -2.80 4.66
N PHE A 256 24.80 -2.81 5.74
CA PHE A 256 24.94 -1.92 6.89
C PHE A 256 24.96 -2.71 8.20
N PRO A 257 26.10 -2.83 8.89
CA PRO A 257 26.23 -3.63 10.11
C PRO A 257 25.38 -3.13 11.29
N GLU A 258 24.90 -1.89 11.25
CA GLU A 258 23.99 -1.31 12.24
C GLU A 258 22.54 -1.69 12.00
N LEU A 259 22.23 -2.35 10.89
CA LEU A 259 20.88 -2.72 10.51
C LEU A 259 20.66 -4.23 10.59
N ASN A 260 19.43 -4.56 10.91
CA ASN A 260 18.82 -5.85 10.71
C ASN A 260 17.73 -5.74 9.64
N ASN A 261 17.33 -6.89 9.10
CA ASN A 261 16.16 -7.05 8.26
C ASN A 261 15.16 -7.90 9.03
N VAL A 262 13.98 -7.35 9.31
CA VAL A 262 12.83 -8.15 9.75
C VAL A 262 12.19 -8.74 8.50
N VAL A 263 12.12 -10.06 8.43
CA VAL A 263 11.56 -10.80 7.30
C VAL A 263 10.28 -11.47 7.75
N PHE A 264 9.17 -11.11 7.12
CA PHE A 264 7.86 -11.72 7.29
C PHE A 264 7.62 -12.69 6.14
N LYS A 265 7.47 -13.97 6.47
CA LYS A 265 7.14 -15.01 5.48
C LYS A 265 5.62 -15.12 5.33
N ILE A 266 5.13 -14.94 4.12
CA ILE A 266 3.70 -14.91 3.79
C ILE A 266 3.49 -15.78 2.56
N ASP A 267 3.15 -17.05 2.80
CA ASP A 267 3.07 -18.07 1.76
C ASP A 267 4.37 -18.18 0.94
N LEU A 268 4.32 -17.93 -0.37
CA LEU A 268 5.46 -17.94 -1.28
C LEU A 268 6.21 -16.59 -1.35
N CYS A 269 5.77 -15.60 -0.57
CA CYS A 269 6.33 -14.26 -0.56
C CYS A 269 7.07 -13.96 0.75
N GLU A 270 8.06 -13.08 0.67
CA GLU A 270 8.71 -12.51 1.85
C GLU A 270 8.60 -10.98 1.78
N PHE A 271 8.11 -10.37 2.85
CA PHE A 271 8.17 -8.93 3.04
C PHE A 271 9.34 -8.61 3.97
N THR A 272 10.19 -7.66 3.58
CA THR A 272 11.38 -7.28 4.34
C THR A 272 11.30 -5.82 4.79
N LEU A 273 11.55 -5.59 6.07
CA LEU A 273 11.68 -4.26 6.68
C LEU A 273 13.10 -4.09 7.24
N ALA A 274 13.85 -3.11 6.73
CA ALA A 274 15.14 -2.77 7.33
C ALA A 274 14.92 -1.99 8.64
N VAL A 275 15.59 -2.42 9.70
CA VAL A 275 15.44 -1.88 11.05
C VAL A 275 16.78 -1.68 11.74
N ASP A 276 16.80 -0.84 12.79
CA ASP A 276 17.95 -0.73 13.69
C ASP A 276 18.32 -2.09 14.31
N LYS A 277 19.61 -2.33 14.56
CA LYS A 277 20.09 -3.59 15.16
C LYS A 277 19.50 -3.91 16.54
N HIS A 278 18.97 -2.91 17.26
CA HIS A 278 18.33 -3.08 18.56
C HIS A 278 16.80 -3.19 18.46
N PHE A 279 16.24 -3.21 17.25
CA PHE A 279 14.81 -3.45 17.03
C PHE A 279 14.40 -4.81 17.59
N THR A 280 13.29 -4.85 18.33
CA THR A 280 12.78 -6.06 18.98
C THR A 280 11.53 -6.59 18.29
N LEU A 281 11.46 -7.91 18.12
CA LEU A 281 10.26 -8.61 17.62
C LEU A 281 9.29 -9.01 18.73
N THR A 282 9.62 -8.81 20.01
CA THR A 282 8.81 -9.35 21.12
C THR A 282 7.32 -8.96 21.00
N PRO A 283 6.95 -7.68 20.79
CA PRO A 283 5.54 -7.31 20.68
C PRO A 283 4.84 -7.94 19.46
N ILE A 284 5.56 -8.08 18.35
CA ILE A 284 5.04 -8.68 17.11
C ILE A 284 4.82 -10.19 17.32
N SER A 285 5.79 -10.87 17.92
CA SER A 285 5.73 -12.31 18.18
C SER A 285 4.59 -12.63 19.15
N THR A 286 4.42 -11.84 20.22
CA THR A 286 3.29 -11.99 21.15
C THR A 286 1.93 -11.94 20.44
N VAL A 287 1.77 -11.02 19.48
CA VAL A 287 0.52 -10.92 18.70
C VAL A 287 0.32 -12.16 17.83
N LEU A 288 1.35 -12.63 17.14
CA LEU A 288 1.25 -13.80 16.27
C LEU A 288 1.00 -15.09 17.06
N ASP A 289 1.67 -15.28 18.20
CA ASP A 289 1.47 -16.42 19.09
C ASP A 289 0.04 -16.48 19.63
N SER A 290 -0.56 -15.32 19.94
CA SER A 290 -1.94 -15.24 20.43
C SER A 290 -2.97 -15.71 19.41
N ILE A 291 -2.66 -15.60 18.11
CA ILE A 291 -3.54 -16.00 17.02
C ILE A 291 -3.46 -17.50 16.82
N GLN A 292 -2.24 -18.07 16.83
CA GLN A 292 -2.04 -19.51 16.71
C GLN A 292 -2.75 -20.29 17.82
N GLN A 293 -2.74 -19.77 19.06
CA GLN A 293 -3.45 -20.37 20.19
C GLN A 293 -4.98 -20.39 20.02
N VAL A 294 -5.55 -19.43 19.29
CA VAL A 294 -6.99 -19.37 19.02
C VAL A 294 -7.38 -20.35 17.90
N GLU A 295 -6.51 -20.55 16.91
CA GLU A 295 -6.77 -21.51 15.82
C GLU A 295 -6.66 -22.97 16.28
N ASP A 296 -5.84 -23.24 17.30
CA ASP A 296 -5.63 -24.59 17.86
C ASP A 296 -6.70 -25.02 18.90
N ALA A 297 -7.56 -24.11 19.36
CA ALA A 297 -8.53 -24.33 20.45
C ALA A 297 -9.95 -24.71 19.97
#